data_AF-A0A1A9T1H6-F1
#
_entry.id   AF-A0A1A9T1H6-F1
#
_cell.length_a   1.000
_cell.length_b   1.000
_cell.length_c   1.000
_cell.angle_alpha   90.00
_cell.angle_beta   90.00
_cell.angle_gamma   90.00
#
_symmetry.space_group_name_H-M   'P 1'
#
loop_
_entity.id
_entity.type
_entity.pdbx_description
1 polymer ?
#
loop_
_entity_poly.entity_id
_entity_poly.type
_entity_poly.pdbx_seq_one_letter_code
_entity_poly.pdbx_strand_id
1 'polypeptide(L)' 'MKDALQRENWIDIPRGYAIEAVIATVNNHKRLYIVTDQIPENYGWVHDRWPKLVEINHRAPAEGLNLKISKG' A
#
# COMPACT_ATOMS: atom_id res chain seq x y z
N MET A 1 4.47 28.87 2.58
CA MET A 1 5.69 28.05 2.70
C MET A 1 5.40 26.96 3.70
N LYS A 2 5.18 25.71 3.25
CA LYS A 2 5.10 24.54 4.13
C LYS A 2 6.54 24.05 4.29
N ASP A 3 7.06 24.12 5.50
CA ASP A 3 8.50 24.04 5.75
C ASP A 3 9.18 22.84 5.08
N ALA A 4 10.31 23.20 4.47
CA ALA A 4 11.28 22.36 3.78
C ALA A 4 12.14 21.55 4.77
N LEU A 5 11.49 20.80 5.65
CA LEU A 5 12.11 19.69 6.36
C LEU A 5 11.24 18.48 6.06
N GLN A 6 11.59 17.82 4.96
CA GLN A 6 11.12 16.48 4.61
C GLN A 6 11.57 15.55 5.74
N ARG A 7 10.85 15.57 6.86
CA ARG A 7 11.07 14.66 7.98
C ARG A 7 10.78 13.28 7.43
N GLU A 8 11.82 12.46 7.37
CA GLU A 8 11.65 11.04 7.07
C GLU A 8 10.78 10.45 8.19
N ASN A 9 9.53 10.18 7.86
CA ASN A 9 8.60 9.55 8.78
C ASN A 9 8.68 8.04 8.53
N TRP A 10 9.38 7.35 9.41
CA TRP A 10 9.43 5.90 9.42
C TRP A 10 8.15 5.36 10.06
N ILE A 11 7.58 4.33 9.45
CA ILE A 11 6.46 3.58 10.00
C ILE A 11 6.93 2.16 10.27
N ASP A 12 6.73 1.68 11.49
CA ASP A 12 7.01 0.29 11.82
C ASP A 12 5.89 -0.59 11.29
N ILE A 13 6.25 -1.61 10.52
CA ILE A 13 5.31 -2.64 10.09
C ILE A 13 5.28 -3.71 11.19
N PRO A 14 4.13 -3.93 11.87
CA PRO A 14 4.06 -4.94 12.92
C PRO A 14 4.43 -6.32 12.39
N ARG A 15 5.05 -7.13 13.24
CA ARG A 15 5.41 -8.52 12.88
C ARG A 15 4.17 -9.28 12.43
N GLY A 16 4.28 -9.97 11.30
CA GLY A 16 3.15 -10.73 10.74
C GLY A 16 2.23 -9.90 9.86
N TYR A 17 2.55 -8.64 9.57
CA TYR A 17 1.84 -7.80 8.61
C TYR A 17 2.71 -7.47 7.39
N ALA A 18 2.06 -7.18 6.27
CA ALA A 18 2.69 -6.72 5.02
C ALA A 18 1.88 -5.57 4.41
N ILE A 19 2.49 -4.82 3.50
CA ILE A 19 1.78 -3.83 2.68
C ILE A 19 1.13 -4.55 1.48
N GLU A 20 -0.17 -4.35 1.29
CA GLU A 20 -0.89 -4.91 0.15
C GLU A 20 -0.55 -4.13 -1.14
N ALA A 21 -0.26 -4.86 -2.22
CA ALA A 21 0.11 -4.27 -3.50
C ALA A 21 -0.33 -5.12 -4.70
N VAL A 22 -0.53 -4.44 -5.84
CA VAL A 22 -0.89 -5.05 -7.12
C VAL A 22 0.28 -4.89 -8.09
N ILE A 23 0.71 -6.00 -8.70
CA ILE A 23 1.69 -5.98 -9.79
C ILE A 23 0.93 -6.00 -11.11
N ALA A 24 1.19 -5.01 -11.97
CA ALA A 24 0.59 -4.94 -13.29
C ALA A 24 1.62 -4.56 -14.35
N THR A 25 1.43 -5.06 -15.57
CA THR A 25 2.19 -4.60 -16.74
C THR A 25 1.36 -3.57 -17.47
N VAL A 26 1.85 -2.33 -17.52
CA VAL A 26 1.19 -1.21 -18.21
C VAL A 26 2.17 -0.64 -19.22
N ASN A 27 1.77 -0.57 -20.50
CA ASN A 27 2.60 -0.10 -21.60
C ASN A 27 3.96 -0.82 -21.66
N ASN A 28 3.97 -2.15 -21.48
CA ASN A 28 5.16 -3.00 -21.43
C ASN A 28 6.11 -2.75 -20.24
N HIS A 29 5.68 -1.98 -19.22
CA HIS A 29 6.44 -1.74 -18.00
C HIS A 29 5.78 -2.46 -16.82
N LYS A 30 6.55 -3.26 -16.07
CA LYS A 30 6.07 -3.84 -14.81
C LYS A 30 6.03 -2.74 -13.75
N ARG A 31 4.87 -2.57 -13.11
CA ARG A 31 4.61 -1.57 -12.08
C ARG A 31 4.07 -2.26 -10.83
N LEU A 32 4.44 -1.71 -9.68
CA LEU A 32 3.89 -2.08 -8.37
C LEU A 32 3.00 -0.92 -7.90
N TYR A 33 1.75 -1.22 -7.58
CA TYR A 33 0.78 -0.26 -7.05
C TYR A 33 0.47 -0.61 -5.61
N ILE A 34 0.71 0.31 -4.68
CA ILE A 34 0.36 0.13 -3.28
C ILE A 34 -1.13 0.39 -3.09
N VAL A 35 -1.83 -0.53 -2.42
CA VAL A 35 -3.21 -0.33 -2.01
C VAL A 35 -3.21 0.62 -0.81
N THR A 36 -4.02 1.67 -0.88
CA THR A 36 -4.15 2.66 0.19
C THR A 36 -5.45 2.46 0.96
N ASP A 37 -5.43 2.77 2.26
CA ASP A 37 -6.58 2.72 3.16
C ASP A 37 -6.73 4.04 3.94
N GLN A 38 -7.75 4.13 4.78
CA GLN A 38 -7.93 5.25 5.70
C GLN A 38 -6.70 5.43 6.61
N ILE A 39 -6.33 6.69 6.84
CA ILE A 39 -5.19 7.03 7.68
C ILE A 39 -5.58 6.78 9.14
N PRO A 40 -4.78 6.03 9.92
CA PRO A 40 -5.04 5.90 11.34
C PRO A 40 -4.96 7.27 12.02
N GLU A 41 -5.79 7.50 13.03
CA GLU A 41 -5.98 8.81 13.66
C GLU A 41 -4.65 9.44 14.17
N ASN A 42 -3.72 8.61 14.64
CA ASN A 42 -2.41 9.02 15.12
C ASN A 42 -1.40 9.41 14.01
N TYR A 43 -1.73 9.18 12.74
CA TYR A 43 -0.84 9.44 11.59
C TYR A 43 -1.40 10.47 10.59
N GLY A 44 -2.54 11.10 10.88
CA GLY A 44 -3.16 12.11 10.00
C GLY A 44 -2.28 13.32 9.67
N TRP A 45 -1.22 13.56 10.45
CA TRP A 45 -0.24 14.63 10.22
C TRP A 45 0.86 14.25 9.21
N VAL A 46 1.05 12.96 8.91
CA VAL A 46 2.15 12.45 8.06
C VAL A 46 1.86 12.65 6.58
N HIS A 47 0.70 12.17 6.11
CA HIS A 47 0.29 12.23 4.70
C HIS A 47 -1.23 11.99 4.57
N ASP A 48 -1.80 12.38 3.44
CA ASP A 48 -3.21 12.12 3.08
C ASP A 48 -3.51 10.69 2.60
N ARG A 49 -2.50 9.80 2.56
CA ARG A 49 -2.62 8.42 2.10
C ARG A 49 -1.86 7.50 3.03
N TRP A 50 -2.45 6.36 3.33
CA TRP A 50 -1.85 5.36 4.20
C TRP A 50 -1.77 4.01 3.49
N PRO A 51 -0.64 3.30 3.52
CA PRO A 51 -0.56 1.97 2.92
C PRO A 51 -1.44 1.00 3.72
N LYS A 52 -2.20 0.16 3.02
CA LYS A 52 -3.01 -0.86 3.66
C LYS A 52 -2.11 -1.96 4.21
N LEU A 53 -2.16 -2.18 5.52
CA LEU A 53 -1.46 -3.28 6.19
C LEU A 53 -2.40 -4.49 6.31
N VAL A 54 -1.90 -5.65 5.93
CA VAL A 54 -2.64 -6.92 5.96
C VAL A 54 -1.86 -7.98 6.72
N GLU A 55 -2.56 -8.82 7.49
CA GLU A 55 -1.95 -9.95 8.17
C GLU A 55 -1.49 -11.01 7.17
N ILE A 56 -0.26 -11.50 7.33
CA ILE A 56 0.37 -12.53 6.50
C ILE A 56 -0.24 -13.93 6.78
N ASN A 57 -1.04 -14.08 7.84
CA ASN A 57 -1.53 -15.37 8.33
C ASN A 57 -2.98 -15.75 7.92
N HIS A 58 -3.54 -15.17 6.85
CA HIS A 58 -4.79 -15.70 6.30
C HIS A 58 -4.78 -15.76 4.77
N ARG A 59 -4.39 -16.94 4.25
CA ARG A 59 -4.44 -17.35 2.84
C ARG A 59 -3.79 -16.38 1.85
N ALA A 60 -2.58 -16.72 1.39
CA ALA A 60 -2.38 -16.59 -0.05
C ALA A 60 -3.54 -17.40 -0.71
N PRO A 61 -4.40 -16.80 -1.55
CA PRO A 61 -5.27 -17.63 -2.38
C PRO A 61 -4.34 -18.58 -3.16
N ALA A 62 -4.70 -19.87 -3.16
CA ALA A 62 -3.91 -20.95 -3.77
C ALA A 62 -3.71 -20.77 -5.29
N GLU A 63 -4.32 -19.75 -5.88
CA GLU A 63 -4.14 -19.35 -7.26
C GLU A 63 -4.05 -17.82 -7.28
N GLY A 64 -3.11 -17.29 -8.06
CA GLY A 64 -2.80 -15.86 -8.13
C GLY A 64 -4.07 -15.01 -8.20
N LEU A 65 -4.11 -13.95 -7.38
CA LEU A 65 -5.20 -12.98 -7.36
C LEU A 65 -5.29 -12.29 -8.73
N ASN A 66 -6.08 -12.87 -9.64
CA ASN A 66 -6.37 -12.27 -10.94
C ASN A 66 -7.35 -11.12 -10.72
N LEU A 67 -6.81 -9.93 -10.48
CA LEU A 67 -7.60 -8.70 -10.49
C LEU A 67 -8.00 -8.39 -11.93
N LYS A 68 -9.24 -8.73 -12.28
CA LYS A 68 -9.87 -8.29 -13.54
C LYS A 68 -10.15 -6.79 -13.44
N ILE A 69 -9.20 -5.97 -13.89
CA ILE A 69 -9.42 -4.53 -14.04
C ILE A 69 -10.32 -4.35 -15.28
N SER A 70 -11.62 -4.15 -15.09
CA SER A 70 -12.51 -3.69 -16.16
C SER A 70 -12.25 -2.22 -16.42
N LYS A 71 -11.86 -1.87 -17.64
CA LYS A 71 -11.90 -0.48 -18.12
C LYS A 71 -13.36 -0.03 -18.17
N GLY A 72 -13.70 0.99 -17.38
CA GLY A 72 -14.81 1.88 -17.67
C GLY A 72 -14.38 2.97 -18.65
#